data_AF-A0A3C1XES2-F1
#
_entry.id   AF-A0A3C1XES2-F1
#
_cell.length_a   1.000
_cell.length_b   1.000
_cell.length_c   1.000
_cell.angle_alpha   90.00
_cell.angle_beta   90.00
_cell.angle_gamma   90.00
#
_symmetry.space_group_name_H-M   'P 1'
#
loop_
_entity.id
_entity.type
_entity.pdbx_description
1 polymer ?
#
loop_
_entity_poly.entity_id
_entity_poly.type
_entity_poly.pdbx_seq_one_letter_code
_entity_poly.pdbx_strand_id
1 'polypeptide(L)' 'MVFNSPDNYSNQTPAPQLDKKTLNKMVWRSVYLQASFNYERMQAGGWLYSILPGLEKIHTDKKDLSAS' A
#
# COMPACT_ATOMS: atom_id res chain seq x y z
N MET A 1 19.72 -3.87 6.24
CA MET A 1 19.50 -3.30 4.89
C MET A 1 19.15 -1.84 5.09
N VAL A 2 19.93 -0.91 4.53
CA VAL A 2 19.60 0.52 4.59
C VAL A 2 18.61 0.78 3.46
N PHE A 3 17.37 1.11 3.81
CA PHE A 3 16.36 1.51 2.84
C PHE A 3 16.64 2.98 2.47
N ASN A 4 17.02 3.24 1.23
CA ASN A 4 17.25 4.60 0.74
C ASN A 4 15.92 5.23 0.32
N SER A 5 15.05 5.51 1.30
CA SER A 5 13.82 6.25 1.06
C SER A 5 14.16 7.72 0.84
N PRO A 6 13.63 8.38 -0.21
CA PRO A 6 13.83 9.80 -0.42
C PRO A 6 13.13 10.60 0.69
N ASP A 7 13.76 11.67 1.19
CA ASP A 7 13.18 12.54 2.21
C ASP A 7 11.90 13.25 1.72
N ASN A 8 11.71 13.34 0.39
CA ASN A 8 10.56 13.96 -0.26
C ASN A 8 10.10 13.12 -1.45
N TYR A 9 8.78 13.02 -1.63
CA TYR A 9 8.17 12.47 -2.84
C TYR A 9 8.34 13.43 -4.03
N SER A 10 8.43 12.86 -5.23
CA SER A 10 8.49 13.61 -6.49
C SER A 10 7.21 14.41 -6.71
N ASN A 11 6.06 13.80 -6.42
CA ASN A 11 4.77 14.46 -6.45
C ASN A 11 4.34 14.94 -5.04
N GLN A 12 4.26 16.27 -4.86
CA GLN A 12 3.80 16.91 -3.63
C GLN A 12 2.33 17.35 -3.69
N THR A 13 1.63 17.07 -4.78
CA THR A 13 0.21 17.44 -4.89
C THR A 13 -0.63 16.60 -3.92
N PRO A 14 -1.65 17.20 -3.27
CA PRO A 14 -2.54 16.45 -2.39
C PRO A 14 -3.18 15.28 -3.13
N ALA A 15 -3.07 14.08 -2.55
CA ALA A 15 -3.66 12.88 -3.13
C ALA A 15 -5.19 13.01 -3.25
N PRO A 16 -5.81 12.44 -4.29
CA PRO A 16 -7.25 12.42 -4.41
C PRO A 16 -7.89 11.63 -3.26
N GLN A 17 -9.09 12.03 -2.85
CA GLN A 17 -9.82 11.33 -1.81
C GLN A 17 -10.17 9.90 -2.25
N LEU A 18 -9.92 8.92 -1.39
CA LEU A 18 -10.26 7.53 -1.64
C LEU A 18 -11.77 7.35 -1.70
N ASP A 19 -12.23 6.68 -2.76
CA ASP A 19 -13.64 6.34 -2.92
C ASP A 19 -14.03 5.15 -2.05
N LYS A 20 -15.31 5.11 -1.68
CA LYS A 20 -15.88 4.04 -0.85
C LYS A 20 -15.70 2.64 -1.46
N LYS A 21 -15.70 2.52 -2.79
CA LYS A 21 -15.51 1.22 -3.47
C LYS A 21 -14.08 0.72 -3.29
N THR A 22 -13.08 1.59 -3.36
CA THR A 22 -11.69 1.25 -3.04
C THR A 22 -11.52 0.86 -1.58
N LEU A 23 -12.11 1.59 -0.64
CA LEU A 23 -12.09 1.24 0.78
C LEU A 23 -12.73 -0.13 1.04
N ASN A 24 -13.90 -0.40 0.47
CA ASN A 24 -14.55 -1.70 0.56
C ASN A 24 -13.67 -2.82 -0.01
N LYS A 25 -12.98 -2.57 -1.13
CA LYS A 25 -12.03 -3.52 -1.73
C LYS A 25 -10.86 -3.83 -0.79
N MET A 26 -10.31 -2.81 -0.12
CA MET A 26 -9.23 -3.00 0.88
C MET A 26 -9.71 -3.88 2.05
N VAL A 27 -10.89 -3.60 2.59
CA VAL A 27 -11.50 -4.39 3.69
C VAL A 27 -11.75 -5.84 3.27
N TRP A 28 -12.26 -6.08 2.06
CA TRP A 28 -12.45 -7.45 1.57
C TRP A 28 -11.12 -8.19 1.39
N ARG A 29 -10.06 -7.50 0.97
CA ARG A 29 -8.72 -8.10 0.85
C ARG A 29 -8.07 -8.37 2.21
N SER A 30 -8.37 -7.58 3.25
CA SER A 30 -7.81 -7.80 4.59
C SER A 30 -8.35 -9.07 5.26
N VAL A 31 -9.45 -9.67 4.79
CA VAL A 31 -9.94 -10.96 5.30
C VAL A 31 -8.89 -12.07 5.11
N TYR A 32 -8.07 -11.98 4.08
CA TYR A 32 -7.00 -12.95 3.78
C TYR A 32 -5.68 -12.68 4.55
N LEU A 33 -5.67 -11.73 5.50
CA LEU A 33 -4.48 -11.37 6.27
C LEU A 33 -3.95 -12.57 7.07
N GLN A 34 -4.85 -13.31 7.72
CA GLN A 34 -4.52 -14.50 8.51
C GLN A 34 -3.99 -15.64 7.62
N ALA A 35 -4.51 -15.79 6.41
CA ALA A 35 -4.04 -16.78 5.44
C ALA A 35 -2.65 -16.47 4.87
N SER A 36 -2.20 -15.22 4.97
CA SER A 36 -0.91 -14.76 4.44
C SER A 36 0.22 -14.83 5.47
N PHE A 37 -0.03 -15.43 6.64
CA PHE A 37 0.99 -15.56 7.68
C PHE A 37 2.07 -16.57 7.30
N ASN A 38 3.33 -16.16 7.40
CA ASN A 38 4.49 -17.04 7.27
C ASN A 38 5.56 -16.70 8.33
N TYR A 39 6.48 -17.62 8.61
CA TYR A 39 7.49 -17.42 9.66
C TYR A 39 8.60 -16.40 9.30
N GLU A 40 8.81 -16.11 8.01
CA GLU A 40 9.86 -15.19 7.56
C GLU A 40 9.44 -13.72 7.65
N ARG A 41 8.16 -13.44 7.36
CA ARG A 41 7.61 -12.08 7.20
C ARG A 41 6.26 -11.87 7.86
N MET A 42 5.82 -12.82 8.69
CA MET A 42 4.54 -12.77 9.42
C MET A 42 3.40 -12.46 8.44
N GLN A 43 2.54 -11.49 8.77
CA GLN A 43 1.38 -11.08 7.96
C GLN A 43 1.71 -9.99 6.93
N ALA A 44 2.98 -9.60 6.76
CA ALA A 44 3.36 -8.43 5.95
C ALA A 44 2.86 -8.53 4.50
N GLY A 45 2.88 -9.72 3.89
CA GLY A 45 2.36 -9.92 2.54
C GLY A 45 0.84 -9.70 2.43
N GLY A 46 0.09 -10.19 3.41
CA GLY A 46 -1.36 -9.95 3.48
C GLY A 46 -1.70 -8.49 3.72
N TRP A 47 -0.90 -7.82 4.56
CA TRP A 47 -1.05 -6.39 4.84
C TRP A 47 -0.84 -5.57 3.57
N LEU A 48 0.27 -5.79 2.85
CA LEU A 48 0.56 -5.13 1.59
C LEU A 48 -0.57 -5.34 0.56
N TYR A 49 -1.03 -6.58 0.40
CA TYR A 49 -2.13 -6.91 -0.53
C TYR A 49 -3.42 -6.15 -0.20
N SER A 50 -3.71 -5.95 1.08
CA SER A 50 -4.89 -5.23 1.54
C SER A 50 -4.85 -3.74 1.23
N ILE A 51 -3.69 -3.09 1.38
CA ILE A 51 -3.54 -1.64 1.21
C ILE A 51 -3.17 -1.23 -0.22
N LEU A 52 -2.64 -2.16 -1.04
CA LEU A 52 -2.20 -1.92 -2.41
C LEU A 52 -3.17 -1.10 -3.28
N PRO A 53 -4.49 -1.39 -3.33
CA PRO A 53 -5.39 -0.61 -4.19
C PRO A 53 -5.61 0.83 -3.70
N GLY A 54 -5.35 1.12 -2.42
CA GLY A 54 -5.31 2.48 -1.90
C GLY A 54 -4.01 3.19 -2.29
N LEU A 55 -2.88 2.51 -2.15
CA LEU A 55 -1.56 3.03 -2.54
C LEU A 55 -1.50 3.37 -4.04
N GLU A 56 -1.99 2.49 -4.91
CA GLU A 56 -2.07 2.73 -6.36
C GLU A 56 -2.94 3.94 -6.72
N LYS A 57 -3.88 4.32 -5.85
CA LYS A 57 -4.81 5.42 -6.11
C LYS A 57 -4.31 6.77 -5.59
N ILE A 58 -3.51 6.77 -4.53
CA ILE A 58 -2.89 8.00 -3.99
C ILE A 58 -1.59 8.34 -4.72
N HIS A 59 -0.85 7.33 -5.21
CA HIS A 59 0.40 7.53 -5.94
C HIS A 59 0.16 7.53 -7.45
N THR A 60 0.21 8.70 -8.07
CA THR A 60 0.17 8.84 -9.53
C THR A 60 1.52 8.57 -10.20
N ASP A 61 2.62 8.70 -9.45
CA ASP A 61 3.98 8.40 -9.90
C ASP A 61 4.42 7.00 -9.43
N LYS A 62 4.91 6.18 -10.36
CA LYS A 62 5.40 4.82 -10.07
C LYS A 62 6.68 4.82 -9.22
N LYS A 63 7.49 5.88 -9.31
CA LYS A 63 8.70 6.04 -8.49
C LYS A 63 8.32 6.30 -7.04
N ASP A 64 7.32 7.15 -6.81
CA ASP A 64 6.82 7.44 -5.46
C ASP A 64 6.12 6.23 -4.84
N LEU A 65 5.40 5.44 -5.64
CA LEU A 65 4.80 4.18 -5.19
C LEU A 65 5.86 3.14 -4.79
N SER A 66 6.96 3.03 -5.55
CA SER A 66 8.05 2.09 -5.24
C SER A 66 8.90 2.50 -4.04
N ALA A 67 8.87 3.78 -3.67
CA ALA A 67 9.60 4.34 -2.54
C ALA A 67 8.82 4.24 -1.20
N SER A 68 7.54 3.85 -1.27
CA SER A 68 6.61 3.73 -0.13
C SER A 68 6.53 2.29 0.38
#